data_AF-A0A8C5Q6P7-F1
#
_entry.id   AF-A0A8C5Q6P7-F1
#
_cell.length_a   1.000
_cell.length_b   1.000
_cell.length_c   1.000
_cell.angle_alpha   90.00
_cell.angle_beta   90.00
_cell.angle_gamma   90.00
#
_symmetry.space_group_name_H-M   'P 1'
#
loop_
_entity.id
_entity.type
_entity.pdbx_description
1 polymer ?
#
loop_
_entity_poly.entity_id
_entity_poly.type
_entity_poly.pdbx_seq_one_letter_code
_entity_poly.pdbx_strand_id
1 'polypeptide(L)'
;MKPKLSCLEKHATLCVEKKAHQHQNLIPTVKHGGGSIMVWGCFAASGPGLIVVIDGKMNSRVYQDILQENVRPSVRQLKLRRGWVMQ
;
A
#
# COMPACT_ATOMS: atom_id res chain seq x y z
N MET A 1 -4.59 -49.27 14.58
CA MET A 1 -5.70 -48.35 14.23
C MET A 1 -5.55 -47.09 15.07
N LYS A 2 -5.19 -45.95 14.46
CA LYS A 2 -5.12 -44.64 15.13
C LYS A 2 -6.12 -43.72 14.41
N PRO A 3 -7.20 -43.26 15.05
CA PRO A 3 -8.22 -42.48 14.36
C PRO A 3 -7.74 -41.05 14.11
N LYS A 4 -8.31 -40.47 13.05
CA LYS A 4 -8.06 -39.16 12.46
C LYS A 4 -8.23 -38.00 13.47
N LEU A 5 -7.17 -37.61 14.19
CA LEU A 5 -7.14 -36.34 14.95
C LEU A 5 -6.82 -35.12 14.07
N SER A 6 -6.25 -35.33 12.87
CA SER A 6 -5.82 -34.25 11.97
C SER A 6 -6.97 -33.45 11.32
N CYS A 7 -8.23 -33.85 11.49
CA CYS A 7 -9.39 -33.16 10.90
C CYS A 7 -9.98 -32.14 11.89
N LEU A 8 -10.12 -32.51 13.17
CA LEU A 8 -10.70 -31.66 14.21
C LEU A 8 -9.83 -30.45 14.53
N GLU A 9 -8.51 -30.62 14.56
CA GLU A 9 -7.57 -29.50 14.77
C GLU A 9 -7.67 -28.47 13.65
N LYS A 10 -7.77 -28.91 12.39
CA LYS A 10 -7.93 -28.02 11.22
C LYS A 10 -9.25 -27.25 11.27
N HIS A 11 -10.34 -27.89 11.68
CA HIS A 11 -11.63 -27.22 11.86
C HIS A 11 -11.62 -26.25 13.04
N ALA A 12 -10.91 -26.56 14.14
CA ALA A 12 -10.76 -25.66 15.28
C ALA A 12 -9.91 -24.42 14.93
N THR A 13 -8.76 -24.60 14.29
CA THR A 13 -7.89 -23.50 13.83
C THR A 13 -8.62 -22.58 12.84
N LEU A 14 -9.33 -23.14 11.85
CA LEU A 14 -10.11 -22.37 10.89
C LEU A 14 -11.29 -21.61 11.56
N CYS A 15 -11.93 -22.21 12.57
CA CYS A 15 -13.00 -21.56 13.34
C CYS A 15 -12.49 -20.44 14.24
N VAL A 16 -11.25 -20.53 14.76
CA VAL A 16 -10.60 -19.46 15.53
C VAL A 16 -10.29 -18.25 14.63
N GLU A 17 -9.71 -18.47 13.44
CA GLU A 17 -9.46 -17.39 12.47
C GLU A 17 -10.76 -16.72 12.01
N LYS A 18 -11.81 -17.50 11.72
CA LYS A 18 -13.11 -16.95 11.29
C LYS A 18 -13.81 -16.12 12.37
N LYS A 19 -13.54 -16.36 13.66
CA LYS A 19 -14.08 -15.56 14.77
C LYS A 19 -13.26 -14.30 15.04
N ALA A 20 -11.95 -14.33 14.79
CA ALA A 20 -11.04 -13.22 15.08
C ALA A 20 -11.34 -11.96 14.26
N HIS A 21 -11.87 -12.10 13.04
CA HIS A 21 -12.22 -10.97 12.17
C HIS A 21 -13.74 -10.67 12.12
N GLN A 22 -14.53 -11.23 13.03
CA GLN A 22 -15.94 -10.85 13.19
C GLN A 22 -16.00 -9.38 13.65
N HIS A 23 -16.81 -8.56 12.99
CA HIS A 23 -16.96 -7.13 13.32
C HIS A 23 -17.32 -6.89 14.81
N GLN A 24 -18.06 -7.82 15.42
CA GLN A 24 -18.44 -7.79 16.83
C GLN A 24 -17.26 -7.96 17.81
N ASN A 25 -16.12 -8.47 17.34
CA ASN A 25 -14.91 -8.74 18.13
C ASN A 25 -13.77 -7.75 17.83
N LEU A 26 -14.01 -6.74 16.97
CA LEU A 26 -13.01 -5.75 16.57
C LEU A 26 -13.38 -4.38 17.15
N ILE A 27 -12.46 -3.77 17.90
CA ILE A 27 -12.59 -2.37 18.30
C ILE A 27 -12.21 -1.52 17.07
N PRO A 28 -13.09 -0.63 16.59
CA PRO A 28 -12.76 0.22 15.45
C PRO A 28 -11.60 1.14 15.84
N THR A 29 -10.47 1.00 15.14
CA THR A 29 -9.29 1.84 15.32
C THR A 29 -9.06 2.63 14.04
N VAL A 30 -8.75 3.93 14.18
CA VAL A 30 -8.49 4.81 13.02
C VAL A 30 -7.15 4.48 12.37
N LYS A 31 -6.13 4.18 13.18
CA LYS A 31 -4.81 3.74 12.72
C LYS A 31 -4.41 2.49 13.45
N HIS A 32 -3.92 1.51 12.69
CA HIS A 32 -3.37 0.28 13.23
C HIS A 32 -1.90 0.50 13.65
N GLY A 33 -1.45 -0.17 14.71
CA GLY A 33 -0.12 0.04 15.32
C GLY A 33 1.07 -0.52 14.54
N GLY A 34 0.87 -1.02 13.32
CA GLY A 34 1.90 -1.67 12.50
C GLY A 34 2.86 -0.73 11.76
N GLY A 35 2.78 0.59 12.02
CA GLY A 35 3.58 1.60 11.34
C GLY A 35 2.93 2.16 10.06
N SER A 36 3.63 3.07 9.39
CA SER A 36 3.15 3.74 8.17
C SER A 36 4.32 4.01 7.21
N ILE A 37 4.07 3.85 5.91
CA ILE A 37 4.98 4.27 4.85
C ILE A 37 4.51 5.58 4.22
N MET A 38 5.44 6.41 3.77
CA MET A 38 5.16 7.59 2.98
C MET A 38 5.58 7.33 1.54
N VAL A 39 4.72 7.66 0.59
CA VAL A 39 5.00 7.48 -0.84
C VAL A 39 4.68 8.76 -1.60
N TRP A 40 5.45 9.01 -2.66
CA TRP A 40 5.12 9.99 -3.69
C TRP A 40 4.81 9.26 -4.98
N GLY A 41 3.88 9.77 -5.76
CA GLY A 41 3.63 9.30 -7.11
C GLY A 41 2.79 10.30 -7.88
N CYS A 42 2.88 10.24 -9.20
CA CYS A 42 2.06 11.05 -10.10
C CYS A 42 1.12 10.17 -10.92
N PHE A 43 -0.03 10.68 -11.29
CA PHE A 43 -0.99 9.98 -12.15
C PHE A 43 -1.51 10.90 -13.25
N ALA A 44 -1.99 10.31 -14.33
CA ALA A 44 -2.69 11.00 -15.40
C ALA A 44 -3.90 10.17 -15.85
N ALA A 45 -4.70 10.70 -16.78
CA ALA A 45 -5.81 9.95 -17.40
C ALA A 45 -5.35 8.63 -18.07
N SER A 46 -4.07 8.55 -18.47
CA SER A 46 -3.47 7.34 -19.03
C SER A 46 -3.11 6.28 -18.00
N GLY A 47 -3.12 6.61 -16.71
CA GLY A 47 -2.82 5.68 -15.62
C GLY A 47 -1.86 6.24 -14.57
N PRO A 48 -1.39 5.39 -13.64
CA PRO A 48 -0.39 5.74 -12.65
C PRO A 48 1.00 5.83 -13.28
N GLY A 49 1.78 6.83 -12.88
CA GLY A 49 3.20 6.97 -13.18
C GLY A 49 4.06 6.26 -12.14
N LEU A 50 5.29 6.73 -11.95
CA LEU A 50 6.21 6.15 -10.98
C LEU A 50 5.75 6.43 -9.54
N ILE A 51 5.99 5.45 -8.67
CA ILE A 51 5.79 5.54 -7.23
C ILE A 51 7.16 5.44 -6.56
N VAL A 52 7.44 6.38 -5.66
CA VAL A 52 8.67 6.48 -4.88
C VAL A 52 8.32 6.32 -3.41
N VAL A 53 8.97 5.39 -2.72
CA VAL A 53 8.88 5.25 -1.27
C VAL A 53 9.82 6.24 -0.61
N ILE A 54 9.34 6.93 0.42
CA ILE A 54 10.08 7.96 1.13
C ILE A 54 10.43 7.45 2.51
N ASP A 55 11.73 7.46 2.81
CA ASP A 55 12.24 7.12 4.13
C ASP A 55 12.00 8.28 5.10
N GLY A 56 11.08 8.06 6.03
CA GLY A 56 10.73 9.03 7.05
C GLY A 56 9.77 10.12 6.56
N LYS A 57 9.98 11.35 7.03
CA LYS A 57 9.09 12.48 6.74
C LYS A 57 9.61 13.26 5.54
N MET A 58 8.75 13.45 4.53
CA MET A 58 9.07 14.29 3.38
C MET A 58 9.40 15.71 3.84
N ASN A 59 10.54 16.21 3.37
CA ASN A 59 10.96 17.60 3.53
C ASN A 59 11.06 18.27 2.15
N SER A 60 11.25 19.59 2.13
CA SER A 60 11.29 20.37 0.87
C SER A 60 12.41 19.92 -0.08
N ARG A 61 13.57 19.53 0.44
CA ARG A 61 14.71 19.08 -0.39
C ARG A 61 14.43 17.73 -1.03
N VAL A 62 14.00 16.75 -0.22
CA VAL A 62 13.59 15.42 -0.69
C VAL A 62 12.50 15.53 -1.74
N TYR A 63 11.53 16.44 -1.56
CA TYR A 63 10.49 16.65 -2.56
C TYR A 63 11.06 17.18 -3.88
N GLN A 64 11.94 18.18 -3.83
CA GLN A 64 12.59 18.72 -5.03
C GLN A 64 13.43 17.67 -5.77
N ASP A 65 14.18 16.86 -5.02
CA ASP A 65 15.00 15.78 -5.58
C ASP A 65 14.12 14.74 -6.28
N ILE A 66 13.03 14.31 -5.64
CA ILE A 66 12.05 13.40 -6.23
C ILE A 66 11.46 13.99 -7.52
N LEU A 67 11.09 15.27 -7.53
CA LEU A 67 10.55 15.92 -8.73
C LEU A 67 11.57 15.94 -9.87
N GLN A 68 12.81 16.31 -9.57
CA GLN A 68 13.88 16.41 -10.55
C GLN A 68 14.17 15.04 -11.21
N GLU A 69 14.16 13.98 -10.40
CA GLU A 69 14.50 12.63 -10.85
C GLU A 69 13.33 11.91 -11.53
N ASN A 70 12.11 12.04 -10.99
CA ASN A 70 11.00 11.13 -11.34
C ASN A 70 9.95 11.74 -12.27
N VAL A 71 9.85 13.07 -12.40
CA VAL A 71 8.82 13.69 -13.25
C VAL A 71 9.02 13.38 -14.73
N ARG A 72 10.23 13.59 -15.25
CA ARG A 72 10.50 13.34 -16.68
C ARG A 72 10.32 11.87 -17.07
N PRO A 73 10.84 10.89 -16.31
CA PRO A 73 10.54 9.48 -16.55
C PRO A 73 9.05 9.14 -16.50
N SER A 74 8.32 9.68 -15.53
CA SER A 74 6.89 9.40 -15.37
C SER A 74 6.06 9.94 -16.53
N VAL A 75 6.36 11.16 -17.00
CA VAL A 75 5.73 11.75 -18.19
C VAL A 75 5.95 10.88 -19.44
N ARG A 76 7.17 10.34 -19.60
CA ARG A 76 7.50 9.42 -20.71
C ARG A 76 6.74 8.10 -20.58
N GLN A 77 6.67 7.53 -19.38
CA GLN A 77 5.93 6.30 -19.10
C GLN A 77 4.44 6.48 -19.41
N LEU A 78 3.88 7.62 -19.02
CA LEU A 78 2.48 7.99 -19.24
C LEU A 78 2.19 8.47 -20.67
N LYS A 79 3.22 8.54 -21.53
CA LYS A 79 3.15 8.98 -22.94
C LYS A 79 2.43 10.32 -23.11
N LEU A 80 2.63 11.25 -22.18
CA LEU A 80 1.97 12.55 -22.20
C LEU A 80 2.52 13.42 -23.34
N ARG A 81 1.63 14.13 -24.03
CA ARG A 81 2.00 15.08 -25.10
C ARG A 81 2.59 16.36 -24.52
N ARG A 82 3.25 17.17 -25.35
CA ARG A 82 3.78 18.48 -24.95
C ARG A 82 2.68 19.35 -24.33
N GLY A 83 3.02 20.10 -23.29
CA GLY A 83 2.08 20.94 -22.54
C GLY A 83 1.51 20.32 -21.27
N TRP A 84 2.05 19.19 -20.80
CA TRP A 84 1.72 18.67 -19.47
C TRP A 84 2.23 19.62 -18.39
N VAL A 85 1.46 19.75 -17.32
CA VAL A 85 1.80 20.51 -16.11
C VAL A 85 1.59 19.58 -14.92
N MET A 86 2.57 19.53 -14.03
CA MET A 86 2.42 18.85 -12.75
C MET A 86 1.81 19.84 -11.76
N GLN A 87 0.66 19.49 -11.19
CA GLN A 87 -0.05 20.30 -10.18
C GLN A 87 0.54 20.12 -8.78
#